data_AF-A0A0K8RS46-F1
#
_entry.id   AF-A0A0K8RS46-F1
#
_cell.length_a   1.000
_cell.length_b   1.000
_cell.length_c   1.000
_cell.angle_alpha   90.00
_cell.angle_beta   90.00
_cell.angle_gamma   90.00
#
_symmetry.space_group_name_H-M   'P 1'
#
loop_
_entity.id
_entity.type
_entity.pdbx_description
1 polymer ?
#
loop_
_entity_poly.entity_id
_entity_poly.type
_entity_poly.pdbx_seq_one_letter_code
_entity_poly.pdbx_strand_id
1 'polypeptide(L)'
;MADQTTQVNRKRTFRTFKFRGYELEKLLEMPMTSLVPLLRARQRRRISRGLKKPVLTLLKKLRDAKKDLAYGEKPEPVKTHLRDTIIIPEMIGSIVGVYNGKQYINVEIKPEMVGYYIGEFSITYKPVMHGKP
;
A
#
# COMPACT_ATOMS: atom_id res chain seq x y z
N MET A 1 -28.89 -18.10 46.52
CA MET A 1 -28.28 -16.89 45.93
C MET A 1 -26.94 -17.28 45.34
N ALA A 2 -26.89 -17.54 44.03
CA ALA A 2 -25.65 -17.69 43.29
C ALA A 2 -25.94 -17.24 41.85
N ASP A 3 -25.70 -15.95 41.58
CA ASP A 3 -25.76 -15.39 40.24
C ASP A 3 -24.63 -16.00 39.39
N GLN A 4 -25.01 -16.78 38.38
CA GLN A 4 -24.07 -17.21 37.35
C GLN A 4 -23.88 -16.07 36.36
N THR A 5 -22.70 -15.47 36.36
CA THR A 5 -22.28 -14.47 35.37
C THR A 5 -22.10 -15.12 34.01
N THR A 6 -23.11 -15.00 33.14
CA THR A 6 -23.04 -15.41 31.74
C THR A 6 -22.00 -14.59 30.99
N GLN A 7 -20.83 -15.16 30.71
CA GLN A 7 -19.82 -14.52 29.87
C GLN A 7 -20.30 -14.49 28.41
N VAL A 8 -20.76 -13.33 27.95
CA VAL A 8 -21.13 -13.10 26.55
C VAL A 8 -19.86 -13.11 25.70
N ASN A 9 -19.60 -14.23 25.04
CA ASN A 9 -18.50 -14.39 24.11
C ASN A 9 -18.78 -13.59 22.83
N ARG A 10 -18.42 -12.30 22.81
CA ARG A 10 -18.59 -11.42 21.64
C ARG A 10 -17.75 -11.98 20.49
N LYS A 11 -18.41 -12.53 19.46
CA LYS A 11 -17.77 -12.92 18.19
C LYS A 11 -16.96 -11.72 17.69
N ARG A 12 -15.65 -11.88 17.53
CA ARG A 12 -14.78 -10.84 16.95
C ARG A 12 -15.32 -10.55 15.54
N THR A 13 -15.94 -9.38 15.34
CA THR A 13 -16.31 -8.93 14.00
C THR A 13 -15.03 -8.60 13.26
N PHE A 14 -14.84 -9.17 12.07
CA PHE A 14 -13.74 -8.79 11.20
C PHE A 14 -13.89 -7.29 10.89
N ARG A 15 -12.92 -6.48 11.32
CA ARG A 15 -12.91 -5.06 11.00
C ARG A 15 -12.49 -4.88 9.54
N THR A 16 -13.44 -4.48 8.71
CA THR A 16 -13.17 -4.07 7.33
C THR A 16 -12.31 -2.80 7.34
N PHE A 17 -11.27 -2.78 6.49
CA PHE A 17 -10.40 -1.61 6.35
C PHE A 17 -11.19 -0.40 5.85
N LYS A 18 -11.02 0.76 6.50
CA LYS A 18 -11.59 2.04 6.09
C LYS A 18 -10.51 3.10 5.99
N PHE A 19 -10.34 3.69 4.81
CA PHE A 19 -9.44 4.82 4.58
C PHE A 19 -10.23 6.13 4.69
N ARG A 20 -9.97 6.92 5.73
CA ARG A 20 -10.65 8.23 5.94
C ARG A 20 -12.19 8.15 5.91
N GLY A 21 -12.76 7.02 6.34
CA GLY A 21 -14.20 6.77 6.33
C GLY A 21 -14.73 6.10 5.06
N TYR A 22 -13.89 5.89 4.05
CA TYR A 22 -14.24 5.19 2.82
C TYR A 22 -13.79 3.72 2.85
N GLU A 23 -14.63 2.85 2.32
CA GLU A 23 -14.31 1.43 2.14
C GLU A 23 -13.47 1.22 0.88
N LEU A 24 -12.84 0.05 0.78
CA LEU A 24 -11.88 -0.25 -0.28
C LEU A 24 -12.50 -0.19 -1.68
N GLU A 25 -13.68 -0.76 -1.87
CA GLU A 25 -14.38 -0.79 -3.17
C GLU A 25 -14.62 0.62 -3.69
N LYS A 26 -15.19 1.47 -2.85
CA LYS A 26 -15.43 2.88 -3.16
C LYS A 26 -14.12 3.63 -3.44
N LEU A 27 -13.03 3.31 -2.74
CA LEU A 27 -11.72 3.94 -2.93
C LEU A 27 -11.09 3.60 -4.30
N LEU A 28 -11.37 2.41 -4.84
CA LEU A 28 -10.90 1.96 -6.16
C LEU A 28 -11.65 2.63 -7.31
N GLU A 29 -12.95 2.89 -7.13
CA GLU A 29 -13.81 3.53 -8.12
C GLU A 29 -13.64 5.05 -8.19
N MET A 30 -13.16 5.67 -7.11
CA MET A 30 -13.01 7.12 -7.03
C MET A 30 -11.99 7.67 -8.04
N PRO A 31 -12.31 8.77 -8.74
CA PRO A 31 -11.33 9.47 -9.56
C PRO A 31 -10.27 10.16 -8.68
N MET A 32 -9.07 10.35 -9.25
CA MET A 32 -7.95 11.00 -8.55
C MET A 32 -8.29 12.40 -8.03
N THR A 33 -9.18 13.14 -8.70
CA THR A 33 -9.63 14.47 -8.29
C THR A 33 -10.28 14.47 -6.91
N SER A 34 -11.10 13.46 -6.62
CA SER A 34 -11.77 13.28 -5.32
C SER A 34 -10.85 12.66 -4.27
N LEU A 35 -9.85 11.87 -4.70
CA LEU A 35 -8.88 11.24 -3.79
C LEU A 35 -7.88 12.26 -3.21
N VAL A 36 -7.40 13.21 -4.00
CA VAL A 36 -6.33 14.15 -3.61
C VAL A 36 -6.65 14.89 -2.30
N PRO A 37 -7.84 15.48 -2.09
CA PRO A 37 -8.20 16.15 -0.84
C PRO A 37 -8.09 15.27 0.42
N LEU A 38 -8.29 13.95 0.28
CA LEU A 38 -8.25 12.98 1.38
C LEU A 38 -6.82 12.61 1.83
N LEU A 39 -5.83 12.88 0.97
CA LEU A 39 -4.42 12.61 1.24
C LEU A 39 -3.79 13.67 2.15
N ARG A 40 -2.67 13.33 2.80
CA ARG A 40 -1.92 14.29 3.64
C ARG A 40 -1.26 15.38 2.78
N ALA A 41 -0.86 16.49 3.42
CA ALA A 41 -0.35 17.68 2.74
C ALA A 41 0.83 17.43 1.78
N ARG A 42 1.78 16.56 2.14
CA ARG A 42 2.95 16.23 1.33
C ARG A 42 2.56 15.56 0.00
N GLN A 43 1.62 14.63 0.06
CA GLN A 43 1.10 13.87 -1.07
C GLN A 43 0.32 14.79 -2.01
N ARG A 44 -0.54 15.65 -1.46
CA ARG A 44 -1.26 16.69 -2.22
C ARG A 44 -0.30 17.61 -2.97
N ARG A 45 0.73 18.12 -2.29
CA ARG A 45 1.77 18.97 -2.89
C ARG A 45 2.49 18.26 -4.03
N ARG A 46 2.81 16.98 -3.88
CA ARG A 46 3.47 16.20 -4.93
C ARG A 46 2.58 16.03 -6.15
N ILE A 47 1.31 15.68 -5.97
CA ILE A 47 0.37 15.50 -7.08
C ILE A 47 0.09 16.83 -7.78
N SER A 48 -0.09 17.92 -7.03
CA SER A 48 -0.27 19.27 -7.58
C SER A 48 0.93 19.75 -8.41
N ARG A 49 2.15 19.35 -8.04
CA ARG A 49 3.36 19.62 -8.83
C ARG A 49 3.51 18.74 -10.07
N GLY A 50 2.66 17.72 -10.23
CA GLY A 50 2.68 16.79 -11.35
C GLY A 50 3.49 15.52 -11.11
N LEU A 51 3.04 14.42 -11.72
CA LEU A 51 3.74 13.13 -11.72
C LEU A 51 4.73 13.09 -12.89
N LYS A 52 5.99 12.74 -12.61
CA LYS A 52 7.02 12.58 -13.65
C LYS A 52 6.74 11.32 -14.49
N LYS A 53 7.19 11.31 -15.75
CA LYS A 53 7.06 10.17 -16.69
C LYS A 53 7.43 8.80 -16.08
N PRO A 54 8.52 8.64 -15.30
CA PRO A 54 8.88 7.34 -14.71
C PRO A 54 7.80 6.75 -13.80
N VAL A 55 7.08 7.60 -13.06
CA VAL A 55 5.98 7.18 -12.19
C VAL A 55 4.81 6.67 -13.02
N LEU A 56 4.50 7.33 -14.12
CA LEU A 56 3.45 6.91 -15.06
C LEU A 56 3.80 5.58 -15.73
N THR A 57 5.07 5.38 -16.11
CA THR A 57 5.54 4.10 -16.65
C THR A 57 5.43 2.97 -15.63
N LEU A 58 5.73 3.24 -14.36
CA LEU A 58 5.56 2.25 -13.29
C LEU A 58 4.09 1.86 -13.14
N LEU A 59 3.16 2.82 -13.14
CA LEU A 59 1.73 2.54 -13.06
C LEU A 59 1.24 1.68 -14.23
N LYS A 60 1.70 1.95 -15.46
CA LYS A 60 1.39 1.13 -16.62
C LYS A 60 1.86 -0.32 -16.45
N LYS A 61 3.13 -0.51 -16.07
CA LYS A 61 3.69 -1.85 -15.82
C LYS A 61 2.92 -2.63 -14.74
N LEU A 62 2.47 -1.95 -13.69
CA LEU A 62 1.67 -2.56 -12.62
C LEU A 62 0.27 -2.94 -13.09
N ARG A 63 -0.34 -2.13 -13.97
CA ARG A 63 -1.63 -2.42 -14.58
C ARG A 63 -1.54 -3.65 -15.49
N ASP A 64 -0.49 -3.71 -16.30
CA ASP A 64 -0.23 -4.85 -17.20
C ASP A 64 0.02 -6.12 -16.39
N ALA A 65 0.86 -6.06 -15.36
CA ALA A 65 1.13 -7.19 -14.47
C ALA A 65 -0.11 -7.71 -13.71
N LYS A 66 -1.12 -6.87 -13.50
CA LYS A 66 -2.38 -7.25 -12.83
C LYS A 66 -3.42 -7.82 -13.80
N LYS A 67 -3.31 -7.51 -15.09
CA LYS A 67 -4.34 -7.81 -16.11
C LYS A 67 -4.41 -9.30 -16.46
N ASP A 68 -3.26 -9.97 -16.51
CA ASP A 68 -3.13 -11.32 -17.09
C ASP A 68 -3.19 -12.44 -16.02
N LEU A 69 -3.68 -12.16 -14.81
CA LEU A 69 -3.70 -13.13 -13.70
C LEU A 69 -5.05 -13.83 -13.55
N ALA A 70 -4.98 -15.12 -13.22
CA ALA A 70 -6.13 -15.87 -12.74
C ALA A 70 -6.54 -15.43 -11.32
N TYR A 71 -7.80 -15.65 -10.96
CA TYR A 71 -8.33 -15.29 -9.66
C TYR A 71 -7.56 -16.01 -8.54
N GLY A 72 -6.86 -15.25 -7.69
CA GLY A 72 -6.08 -15.76 -6.55
C GLY A 72 -4.57 -15.86 -6.78
N GLU A 73 -4.09 -15.65 -8.01
CA GLU A 73 -2.65 -15.63 -8.29
C GLU A 73 -2.03 -14.27 -7.97
N LYS A 74 -0.78 -14.31 -7.48
CA LYS A 74 -0.02 -13.11 -7.14
C LYS A 74 0.72 -12.59 -8.39
N PRO A 75 0.68 -11.28 -8.67
CA PRO A 75 1.40 -10.70 -9.80
C PRO A 75 2.91 -10.86 -9.70
N GLU A 76 3.57 -10.90 -10.86
CA GLU A 76 5.02 -10.86 -10.93
C GLU A 76 5.56 -9.54 -10.32
N PRO A 77 6.64 -9.59 -9.50
CA PRO A 77 7.20 -8.41 -8.87
C PRO A 77 7.80 -7.41 -9.89
N VAL A 78 7.21 -6.22 -9.97
CA VAL A 78 7.75 -5.13 -10.79
C VAL A 78 8.86 -4.40 -10.04
N LYS A 79 10.10 -4.47 -10.54
CA LYS A 79 11.27 -3.83 -9.95
C LYS A 79 11.29 -2.32 -10.20
N THR A 80 11.59 -1.53 -9.17
CA THR A 80 11.67 -0.06 -9.25
C THR A 80 12.72 0.54 -8.32
N HIS A 81 13.35 1.63 -8.78
CA HIS A 81 14.19 2.51 -7.97
C HIS A 81 13.41 3.72 -7.43
N LEU A 82 12.16 3.91 -7.85
CA LEU A 82 11.35 5.09 -7.56
C LEU A 82 10.76 5.03 -6.14
N ARG A 83 11.61 5.26 -5.15
CA ARG A 83 11.25 5.27 -3.72
C ARG A 83 10.34 6.43 -3.33
N ASP A 84 10.33 7.49 -4.13
CA ASP A 84 9.51 8.68 -3.91
C ASP A 84 8.06 8.50 -4.39
N THR A 85 7.68 7.35 -4.98
CA THR A 85 6.31 7.10 -5.46
C THR A 85 5.29 6.98 -4.32
N ILE A 86 4.11 7.59 -4.49
CA ILE A 86 3.01 7.49 -3.52
C ILE A 86 2.17 6.28 -3.89
N ILE A 87 1.75 5.50 -2.90
CA ILE A 87 0.83 4.38 -3.10
C ILE A 87 -0.57 4.93 -3.37
N ILE A 88 -1.05 4.67 -4.58
CA ILE A 88 -2.40 5.01 -5.07
C ILE A 88 -3.28 3.75 -4.94
N PRO A 89 -4.60 3.88 -4.66
CA PRO A 89 -5.51 2.74 -4.52
C PRO A 89 -5.46 1.73 -5.67
N GLU A 90 -5.23 2.17 -6.91
CA GLU A 90 -5.10 1.29 -8.08
C GLU A 90 -3.99 0.22 -7.92
N MET A 91 -2.93 0.55 -7.17
CA MET A 91 -1.77 -0.33 -6.95
C MET A 91 -2.01 -1.43 -5.92
N ILE A 92 -3.19 -1.46 -5.28
CA ILE A 92 -3.51 -2.46 -4.25
C ILE A 92 -3.54 -3.86 -4.89
N GLY A 93 -2.86 -4.80 -4.22
CA GLY A 93 -2.70 -6.17 -4.69
C GLY A 93 -1.52 -6.38 -5.65
N SER A 94 -0.79 -5.33 -6.03
CA SER A 94 0.44 -5.47 -6.82
C SER A 94 1.65 -5.77 -5.93
N ILE A 95 2.63 -6.48 -6.48
CA ILE A 95 3.94 -6.70 -5.86
C ILE A 95 4.96 -5.77 -6.51
N VAL A 96 5.59 -4.93 -5.69
CA VAL A 96 6.61 -3.98 -6.13
C VAL A 96 7.95 -4.34 -5.50
N GLY A 97 8.96 -4.60 -6.33
CA GLY A 97 10.34 -4.76 -5.88
C GLY A 97 10.98 -3.38 -5.68
N VAL A 98 11.15 -2.94 -4.44
CA VAL A 98 11.69 -1.61 -4.11
C VAL A 98 13.19 -1.71 -3.84
N TYR A 99 13.99 -1.00 -4.62
CA TYR A 99 15.44 -0.98 -4.43
C TYR A 99 15.83 -0.31 -3.11
N ASN A 100 16.65 -0.98 -2.31
CA ASN A 100 17.12 -0.48 -1.02
C ASN A 100 18.57 0.06 -1.04
N GLY A 101 19.29 -0.10 -2.15
CA GLY A 101 20.72 0.24 -2.28
C GLY A 101 21.60 -0.96 -2.61
N LYS A 102 21.13 -2.19 -2.33
CA LYS A 102 21.83 -3.44 -2.64
C LYS A 102 20.94 -4.46 -3.36
N GLN A 103 19.68 -4.57 -2.93
CA GLN A 103 18.73 -5.55 -3.45
C GLN A 103 17.33 -4.93 -3.61
N TYR A 104 16.48 -5.61 -4.37
CA TYR A 104 15.07 -5.28 -4.45
C TYR A 104 14.32 -6.04 -3.37
N ILE A 105 13.66 -5.31 -2.48
CA ILE A 105 12.77 -5.89 -1.47
C ILE A 105 11.37 -5.96 -2.07
N ASN A 106 10.79 -7.15 -2.12
CA ASN A 106 9.43 -7.32 -2.63
C ASN A 106 8.42 -6.86 -1.58
N VAL A 107 7.63 -5.87 -1.94
CA VAL A 107 6.57 -5.30 -1.10
C VAL A 107 5.23 -5.59 -1.77
N GLU A 108 4.40 -6.38 -1.09
CA GLU A 108 3.00 -6.59 -1.48
C GLU A 108 2.15 -5.42 -0.96
N ILE A 109 1.51 -4.68 -1.87
CA ILE A 109 0.79 -3.45 -1.52
C ILE A 109 -0.56 -3.80 -0.90
N LYS A 110 -0.66 -3.53 0.41
CA LYS A 110 -1.88 -3.68 1.19
C LYS A 110 -2.72 -2.40 1.18
N PRO A 111 -4.06 -2.47 1.38
CA PRO A 111 -4.93 -1.30 1.49
C PRO A 111 -4.47 -0.28 2.56
N GLU A 112 -3.90 -0.76 3.65
CA GLU A 112 -3.39 0.06 4.76
C GLU A 112 -2.23 0.99 4.36
N MET A 113 -1.56 0.68 3.24
CA MET A 113 -0.40 1.42 2.75
C MET A 113 -0.78 2.60 1.86
N VAL A 114 -2.07 2.81 1.57
CA VAL A 114 -2.53 3.92 0.72
C VAL A 114 -2.12 5.27 1.31
N GLY A 115 -1.54 6.12 0.46
CA GLY A 115 -1.09 7.46 0.83
C GLY A 115 0.31 7.51 1.45
N TYR A 116 0.97 6.39 1.71
CA TYR A 116 2.40 6.37 2.08
C TYR A 116 3.30 6.38 0.85
N TYR A 117 4.59 6.67 1.06
CA TYR A 117 5.60 6.51 0.03
C TYR A 117 6.10 5.06 -0.01
N ILE A 118 6.29 4.50 -1.20
CA ILE A 118 6.76 3.11 -1.38
C ILE A 118 8.13 2.90 -0.70
N GLY A 119 8.97 3.93 -0.69
CA GLY A 119 10.26 3.90 0.00
C GLY A 119 10.19 3.70 1.51
N GLU A 120 9.05 3.97 2.16
CA GLU A 120 8.89 3.76 3.60
C GLU A 120 8.88 2.28 3.97
N PHE A 121 8.50 1.40 3.04
CA PHE A 121 8.40 -0.05 3.26
C PHE A 121 9.69 -0.81 2.94
N SER A 122 10.76 -0.10 2.55
CA SER A 122 12.04 -0.69 2.17
C SER A 122 13.15 -0.02 2.97
N ILE A 123 13.66 -0.69 4.00
CA ILE A 123 14.72 -0.14 4.85
C ILE A 123 16.03 -0.12 4.06
N THR A 124 16.70 1.04 4.04
CA THR A 124 17.95 1.27 3.30
C THR A 124 19.19 0.77 4.02
N TYR A 125 19.12 0.59 5.33
CA TYR A 125 20.23 0.16 6.17
C TYR A 125 19.87 -1.13 6.91
N LYS A 126 20.89 -1.85 7.37
CA LYS A 126 20.70 -2.97 8.31
C LYS A 126 20.67 -2.38 9.73
N PRO A 127 19.61 -2.57 10.52
CA PRO A 127 19.58 -2.08 11.89
C PRO A 127 20.75 -2.70 12.67
N VAL A 128 21.49 -1.84 13.38
CA VAL A 128 22.56 -2.27 14.26
C VAL A 128 21.96 -2.60 15.62
N MET A 129 22.17 -3.82 16.09
CA MET A 129 21.92 -4.20 17.47
C MET A 129 23.28 -4.54 18.06
N HIS A 130 23.65 -3.88 19.16
CA HIS A 130 24.85 -4.22 19.90
C HIS A 130 24.61 -5.59 20.56
N GLY A 131 25.16 -6.63 19.96
CA GLY A 131 25.08 -8.01 20.38
C GLY A 131 26.36 -8.75 20.03
N LYS A 132 26.34 -10.09 20.06
CA LYS A 132 27.44 -10.87 19.52
C LYS A 132 27.52 -10.67 17.99
N PRO A 133 28.75 -10.63 17.42
CA PRO A 133 28.97 -10.41 15.99
C PRO A 133 28.15 -11.34 15.09
#